data_AF-A0A937WDW9-F1
#
_entry.id   AF-A0A937WDW9-F1
#
_cell.length_a   1.000
_cell.length_b   1.000
_cell.length_c   1.000
_cell.angle_alpha   90.00
_cell.angle_beta   90.00
_cell.angle_gamma   90.00
#
_symmetry.space_group_name_H-M   'P 1'
#
loop_
_entity.id
_entity.type
_entity.pdbx_description
1 polymer ?
#
loop_
_entity_poly.entity_id
_entity_poly.type
_entity_poly.pdbx_seq_one_letter_code
_entity_poly.pdbx_strand_id
1 'polypeptide(L)'
;MNVRSNDVYPILSDSQLTEVAMVTEKEKRRLTLMYLSFFIGLTTLALIFIFSTRVLAQVSEGAKSRLRLEALVDFPDDALKTVITPAYVDAMMAKLREMGVTRVSWGYYGDGHGGYMFPSELNDQWHNYAQTLRTLGNPLRVAVEAAHGHEMELYAYYKPYETGPGIYLPDGSPEGRGFGRLRQKGGWLTWMDPFVIDHPNLRIRHKPDDSIEDISTIPICAIKLVKSDDATTRITKEHLQIWSSQFNYRYQQLKVDFTLQESVQPSLQEVRDINGVLITKKGDPVRILTLSGFRLTEPYILVTTSFTDGKPDFGNTGTNLFVALDENNEEIPGVFATGGGVWEANRVDFRNWGLIFDTGFGRSLIYLDEPNTSGRRGLIAFARGRNEYLPGALCETEPQVCDFWLSCIQEMLDAGVDGVDFRIENHSTHTDYFEDYGYNDVIQKKCSELGKTDRETIAQVRGDAYTNFLRQAKHLLASNGKRMRINLNIDWFRSDPPPVRRLAYPANIHYDWKRWVDEGLLDEGILRLFQLPFDTVFNDSVATRMIVSCEEKGIPLTVNRYVNPNYPEEFKRVQRDGRFNGFILYETAAFLRFDNQGGCFLHSDAVAEVCRIMKACP
;
A
#
# COMPACT_ATOMS: atom_id res chain seq x y z
N MET A 1 17.84 39.44 -33.05
CA MET A 1 18.81 39.45 -34.16
C MET A 1 18.62 38.15 -34.95
N ASN A 2 18.58 38.25 -36.28
CA ASN A 2 18.44 37.21 -37.33
C ASN A 2 17.06 36.53 -37.42
N VAL A 3 16.14 36.78 -38.38
CA VAL A 3 16.09 37.10 -39.84
C VAL A 3 16.04 35.88 -40.78
N ARG A 4 14.88 35.74 -41.47
CA ARG A 4 14.52 35.08 -42.76
C ARG A 4 14.46 33.54 -42.78
N SER A 5 13.56 32.86 -43.49
CA SER A 5 12.89 33.07 -44.81
C SER A 5 11.49 32.40 -44.86
N ASN A 6 10.42 33.02 -45.37
CA ASN A 6 9.86 32.91 -46.74
C ASN A 6 9.60 31.49 -47.30
N ASP A 7 8.34 31.10 -47.50
CA ASP A 7 7.68 30.94 -48.82
C ASP A 7 6.24 30.35 -48.68
N VAL A 8 5.19 31.08 -49.10
CA VAL A 8 4.42 31.00 -50.38
C VAL A 8 3.24 29.99 -50.34
N TYR A 9 2.02 30.52 -50.34
CA TYR A 9 0.82 29.87 -50.90
C TYR A 9 0.08 30.88 -51.80
N PRO A 10 -0.36 30.49 -53.01
CA PRO A 10 -0.88 31.42 -54.00
C PRO A 10 -2.36 31.74 -53.79
N ILE A 11 -2.67 33.03 -54.01
CA ILE A 11 -4.00 33.60 -54.18
C ILE A 11 -4.51 33.19 -55.57
N LEU A 12 -5.65 32.51 -55.63
CA LEU A 12 -6.36 32.22 -56.88
C LEU A 12 -7.27 33.39 -57.25
N SER A 13 -7.20 33.79 -58.51
CA SER A 13 -7.85 34.94 -59.12
C SER A 13 -9.26 34.65 -59.62
N ASP A 14 -10.14 35.64 -59.46
CA ASP A 14 -11.42 35.79 -60.15
C ASP A 14 -11.23 35.86 -61.67
N SER A 15 -11.57 34.79 -62.39
CA SER A 15 -12.03 34.84 -63.80
C SER A 15 -12.27 33.43 -64.35
N GLN A 16 -13.46 32.89 -64.12
CA GLN A 16 -14.08 31.85 -64.96
C GLN A 16 -15.54 31.64 -64.50
N LEU A 17 -16.38 32.63 -64.78
CA LEU A 17 -17.84 32.53 -64.65
C LEU A 17 -18.45 32.97 -65.99
N THR A 18 -18.64 32.02 -66.90
CA THR A 18 -19.60 32.16 -68.01
C THR A 18 -19.83 30.81 -68.67
N GLU A 19 -20.82 30.07 -68.15
CA GLU A 19 -21.74 29.22 -68.92
C GLU A 19 -22.71 28.56 -67.93
N VAL A 20 -23.87 29.17 -67.71
CA VAL A 20 -25.01 28.48 -67.09
C VAL A 20 -26.18 28.58 -68.06
N ALA A 21 -26.43 27.43 -68.69
CA ALA A 21 -27.56 27.15 -69.54
C ALA A 21 -28.88 27.36 -68.78
N MET A 22 -29.91 27.72 -69.55
CA MET A 22 -31.28 27.93 -69.09
C MET A 22 -31.84 26.69 -68.39
N VAL A 23 -31.82 26.69 -67.05
CA VAL A 23 -32.58 25.74 -66.24
C VAL A 23 -34.07 26.07 -66.38
N THR A 24 -34.82 25.13 -66.92
CA THR A 24 -36.25 25.29 -67.17
C THR A 24 -37.02 25.49 -65.86
N GLU A 25 -38.13 26.22 -65.89
CA GLU A 25 -38.92 26.54 -64.68
C GLU A 25 -39.36 25.28 -63.90
N LYS A 26 -39.49 24.16 -64.61
CA LYS A 26 -39.80 22.83 -64.05
C LYS A 26 -38.64 22.27 -63.22
N GLU A 27 -37.40 22.46 -63.65
CA GLU A 27 -36.21 22.06 -62.90
C GLU A 27 -35.95 22.96 -61.70
N LYS A 28 -36.25 24.26 -61.80
CA LYS A 28 -36.21 25.17 -60.65
C LYS A 28 -37.19 24.71 -59.56
N ARG A 29 -38.43 24.35 -59.91
CA ARG A 29 -39.40 23.81 -58.93
C ARG A 29 -38.95 22.48 -58.32
N ARG A 30 -38.30 21.61 -59.11
CA ARG A 30 -37.80 20.32 -58.63
C ARG A 30 -36.61 20.50 -57.66
N LEU A 31 -35.68 21.41 -57.98
CA LEU A 31 -34.58 21.79 -57.09
C LEU A 31 -35.10 22.47 -55.82
N THR A 32 -36.06 23.40 -55.91
CA THR A 32 -36.65 24.04 -54.73
C THR A 32 -37.35 23.02 -53.81
N LEU A 33 -38.09 22.05 -54.36
CA LEU A 33 -38.70 20.98 -53.57
C LEU A 33 -37.66 20.04 -52.95
N MET A 34 -36.56 19.77 -53.64
CA MET A 34 -35.46 18.94 -53.13
C MET A 34 -34.71 19.66 -52.00
N TYR A 35 -34.39 20.95 -52.16
CA TYR A 35 -33.78 21.78 -51.12
C TYR A 35 -34.69 21.96 -49.92
N LEU A 36 -36.00 22.13 -50.13
CA LEU A 36 -36.97 22.24 -49.04
C LEU A 36 -37.07 20.92 -48.26
N SER A 37 -37.10 19.77 -48.95
CA SER A 37 -37.11 18.45 -48.31
C SER A 37 -35.80 18.16 -47.56
N PHE A 38 -34.66 18.59 -48.11
CA PHE A 38 -33.36 18.47 -47.47
C PHE A 38 -33.25 19.37 -46.22
N PHE A 39 -33.75 20.61 -46.29
CA PHE A 39 -33.79 21.53 -45.15
C PHE A 39 -34.74 21.06 -44.06
N ILE A 40 -35.91 20.50 -44.41
CA ILE A 40 -36.84 19.90 -43.45
C ILE A 40 -36.21 18.66 -42.80
N GLY A 41 -35.50 17.83 -43.56
CA GLY A 41 -34.75 16.68 -43.03
C GLY A 41 -33.67 17.09 -42.02
N LEU A 42 -32.85 18.10 -42.36
CA LEU A 42 -31.79 18.62 -41.49
C LEU A 42 -32.33 19.30 -40.23
N THR A 43 -33.40 20.08 -40.34
CA THR A 43 -34.03 20.71 -39.16
C THR A 43 -34.71 19.69 -38.26
N THR A 44 -35.30 18.63 -38.82
CA THR A 44 -35.90 17.54 -38.04
C THR A 44 -34.83 16.72 -37.32
N LEU A 45 -33.70 16.41 -37.97
CA LEU A 45 -32.55 15.74 -37.34
C LEU A 45 -31.90 16.60 -36.25
N ALA A 46 -31.73 17.90 -36.49
CA ALA A 46 -31.22 18.83 -35.48
C ALA A 46 -32.17 18.96 -34.28
N LEU A 47 -33.49 19.01 -34.51
CA LEU A 47 -34.48 19.03 -33.45
C LEU A 47 -34.52 17.72 -32.67
N ILE A 48 -34.40 16.55 -33.32
CA ILE A 48 -34.30 15.24 -32.66
C ILE A 48 -33.02 15.15 -31.83
N PHE A 49 -31.90 15.69 -32.33
CA PHE A 49 -30.64 15.72 -31.60
C PHE A 49 -30.68 16.66 -30.39
N ILE A 50 -31.30 17.84 -30.54
CA ILE A 50 -31.51 18.81 -29.45
C ILE A 50 -32.51 18.27 -28.42
N PHE A 51 -33.58 17.59 -28.84
CA PHE A 51 -34.52 16.95 -27.92
C PHE A 51 -33.90 15.74 -27.23
N SER A 52 -33.12 14.91 -27.92
CA SER A 52 -32.45 13.75 -27.31
C SER A 52 -31.39 14.19 -26.32
N THR A 53 -30.61 15.24 -26.63
CA THR A 53 -29.63 15.80 -25.69
C THR A 53 -30.29 16.49 -24.49
N ARG A 54 -31.42 17.20 -24.68
CA ARG A 54 -32.18 17.77 -23.55
C ARG A 54 -32.89 16.72 -22.70
N VAL A 55 -33.43 15.66 -23.31
CA VAL A 55 -34.06 14.55 -22.57
C VAL A 55 -32.99 13.74 -21.84
N LEU A 56 -31.82 13.49 -22.43
CA LEU A 56 -30.69 12.87 -21.72
C LEU A 56 -30.15 13.76 -20.60
N ALA A 57 -30.08 15.08 -20.80
CA ALA A 57 -29.68 16.03 -19.77
C ALA A 57 -30.71 16.11 -18.62
N GLN A 58 -32.01 16.19 -18.92
CA GLN A 58 -33.09 16.21 -17.92
C GLN A 58 -33.29 14.88 -17.20
N VAL A 59 -33.02 13.74 -17.86
CA VAL A 59 -33.00 12.42 -17.20
C VAL A 59 -31.75 12.29 -16.31
N SER A 60 -30.64 12.96 -16.64
CA SER A 60 -29.44 13.00 -15.77
C SER A 60 -29.57 13.99 -14.59
N GLU A 61 -30.34 15.08 -14.72
CA GLU A 61 -30.57 16.04 -13.64
C GLU A 61 -31.58 15.55 -12.58
N GLY A 62 -32.42 14.56 -12.91
CA GLY A 62 -33.57 14.16 -12.10
C GLY A 62 -33.31 13.15 -10.98
N ALA A 63 -32.15 12.48 -10.95
CA ALA A 63 -31.84 11.51 -9.91
C ALA A 63 -30.34 11.55 -9.58
N LYS A 64 -29.90 12.60 -8.88
CA LYS A 64 -28.65 12.49 -8.12
C LYS A 64 -28.83 11.31 -7.17
N SER A 65 -28.18 10.19 -7.48
CA SER A 65 -28.24 8.99 -6.65
C SER A 65 -27.83 9.38 -5.24
N ARG A 66 -28.68 9.09 -4.26
CA ARG A 66 -28.37 9.39 -2.85
C ARG A 66 -27.00 8.81 -2.49
N LEU A 67 -26.17 9.62 -1.83
CA LEU A 67 -24.85 9.20 -1.36
C LEU A 67 -25.02 7.96 -0.46
N ARG A 68 -24.31 6.89 -0.79
CA ARG A 68 -24.30 5.64 -0.03
C ARG A 68 -23.36 5.74 1.16
N LEU A 69 -23.82 5.31 2.33
CA LEU A 69 -22.93 5.08 3.47
C LEU A 69 -22.50 3.61 3.49
N GLU A 70 -21.19 3.39 3.55
CA GLU A 70 -20.55 2.07 3.58
C GLU A 70 -19.68 1.93 4.84
N ALA A 71 -19.34 0.71 5.24
CA ALA A 71 -18.38 0.45 6.32
C ALA A 71 -17.34 -0.58 5.89
N LEU A 72 -16.09 -0.43 6.36
CA LEU A 72 -15.05 -1.43 6.18
C LEU A 72 -14.78 -2.14 7.50
N VAL A 73 -14.76 -3.48 7.45
CA VAL A 73 -14.45 -4.36 8.57
C VAL A 73 -13.09 -5.01 8.31
N ASP A 74 -12.06 -4.59 9.05
CA ASP A 74 -10.79 -5.30 9.11
C ASP A 74 -10.87 -6.29 10.27
N PHE A 75 -11.48 -7.45 9.98
CA PHE A 75 -12.02 -8.36 10.98
C PHE A 75 -11.02 -8.84 12.06
N PRO A 76 -9.73 -9.08 11.76
CA PRO A 76 -8.75 -9.41 12.78
C PRO A 76 -8.66 -8.40 13.94
N ASP A 77 -8.78 -7.09 13.66
CA ASP A 77 -8.69 -6.06 14.70
C ASP A 77 -9.87 -6.08 15.68
N ASP A 78 -11.00 -6.61 15.23
CA ASP A 78 -12.18 -6.85 16.05
C ASP A 78 -12.03 -8.18 16.83
N ALA A 79 -11.59 -9.25 16.16
CA ALA A 79 -11.48 -10.59 16.73
C ALA A 79 -10.28 -10.83 17.67
N LEU A 80 -9.24 -9.98 17.62
CA LEU A 80 -8.15 -10.01 18.60
C LEU A 80 -8.59 -9.51 19.99
N LYS A 81 -9.67 -8.72 20.07
CA LYS A 81 -10.12 -8.09 21.33
C LYS A 81 -10.99 -9.02 22.18
N THR A 82 -11.78 -9.88 21.54
CA THR A 82 -12.69 -10.81 22.20
C THR A 82 -13.08 -11.95 21.25
N VAL A 83 -13.61 -13.05 21.79
CA VAL A 83 -14.14 -14.16 20.98
C VAL A 83 -15.45 -13.73 20.31
N ILE A 84 -15.46 -13.68 18.99
CA ILE A 84 -16.62 -13.31 18.18
C ILE A 84 -17.40 -14.57 17.78
N THR A 85 -18.73 -14.48 17.93
CA THR A 85 -19.70 -15.53 17.60
C THR A 85 -20.61 -15.04 16.48
N PRO A 86 -21.44 -15.91 15.85
CA PRO A 86 -22.39 -15.46 14.83
C PRO A 86 -23.35 -14.37 15.35
N ALA A 87 -23.72 -14.41 16.63
CA ALA A 87 -24.59 -13.39 17.23
C ALA A 87 -23.92 -12.01 17.30
N TYR A 88 -22.61 -11.96 17.56
CA TYR A 88 -21.86 -10.70 17.51
C TYR A 88 -21.77 -10.14 16.09
N VAL A 89 -21.58 -10.99 15.09
CA VAL A 89 -21.57 -10.58 13.67
C VAL A 89 -22.94 -10.04 13.27
N ASP A 90 -24.02 -10.74 13.65
CA ASP A 90 -25.39 -10.26 13.43
C ASP A 90 -25.66 -8.92 14.12
N ALA A 91 -25.26 -8.77 15.39
CA ALA A 91 -25.39 -7.51 16.12
C ALA A 91 -24.59 -6.36 15.48
N MET A 92 -23.39 -6.64 14.95
CA MET A 92 -22.61 -5.66 14.17
C MET A 92 -23.38 -5.23 12.92
N MET A 93 -23.92 -6.18 12.14
CA MET A 93 -24.68 -5.86 10.92
C MET A 93 -25.97 -5.09 11.24
N ALA A 94 -26.70 -5.48 12.29
CA ALA A 94 -27.86 -4.75 12.79
C ALA A 94 -27.50 -3.30 13.17
N LYS A 95 -26.37 -3.12 13.88
CA LYS A 95 -25.92 -1.79 14.29
C LYS A 95 -25.49 -0.92 13.10
N LEU A 96 -24.78 -1.50 12.13
CA LEU A 96 -24.41 -0.82 10.88
C LEU A 96 -25.66 -0.41 10.09
N ARG A 97 -26.65 -1.30 9.97
CA ARG A 97 -27.94 -0.96 9.35
C ARG A 97 -28.65 0.18 10.07
N GLU A 98 -28.70 0.15 11.40
CA GLU A 98 -29.25 1.25 12.22
C GLU A 98 -28.52 2.58 11.96
N MET A 99 -27.22 2.54 11.69
CA MET A 99 -26.40 3.72 11.34
C MET A 99 -26.69 4.26 9.93
N GLY A 100 -27.43 3.53 9.10
CA GLY A 100 -27.72 3.89 7.70
C GLY A 100 -26.69 3.34 6.71
N VAL A 101 -25.83 2.43 7.15
CA VAL A 101 -24.93 1.68 6.26
C VAL A 101 -25.77 0.73 5.41
N THR A 102 -25.42 0.65 4.13
CA THR A 102 -26.12 -0.20 3.14
C THR A 102 -25.18 -1.19 2.46
N ARG A 103 -23.87 -1.03 2.64
CA ARG A 103 -22.84 -1.94 2.12
C ARG A 103 -21.71 -2.09 3.12
N VAL A 104 -21.21 -3.31 3.29
CA VAL A 104 -20.03 -3.62 4.09
C VAL A 104 -18.93 -4.17 3.19
N SER A 105 -17.70 -3.67 3.38
CA SER A 105 -16.48 -4.22 2.78
C SER A 105 -15.74 -5.04 3.85
N TRP A 106 -15.71 -6.35 3.71
CA TRP A 106 -15.16 -7.27 4.71
C TRP A 106 -13.77 -7.74 4.33
N GLY A 107 -12.75 -7.44 5.13
CA GLY A 107 -11.37 -7.89 4.93
C GLY A 107 -11.28 -9.40 4.78
N TYR A 108 -10.83 -9.87 3.63
CA TYR A 108 -10.61 -11.29 3.38
C TYR A 108 -9.20 -11.70 3.84
N TYR A 109 -9.14 -12.75 4.66
CA TYR A 109 -7.92 -13.26 5.29
C TYR A 109 -7.79 -14.78 5.12
N GLY A 110 -8.18 -15.31 3.96
CA GLY A 110 -8.17 -16.75 3.67
C GLY A 110 -9.38 -17.50 4.24
N ASP A 111 -10.50 -16.80 4.44
CA ASP A 111 -11.69 -17.30 5.15
C ASP A 111 -12.26 -18.61 4.57
N GLY A 112 -12.09 -18.87 3.26
CA GLY A 112 -12.62 -20.06 2.60
C GLY A 112 -11.77 -21.32 2.81
N HIS A 113 -10.47 -21.18 3.06
CA HIS A 113 -9.55 -22.29 3.30
C HIS A 113 -9.01 -22.35 4.74
N GLY A 114 -9.65 -21.65 5.68
CA GLY A 114 -9.38 -21.77 7.12
C GLY A 114 -8.49 -20.67 7.72
N GLY A 115 -8.13 -19.67 6.91
CA GLY A 115 -7.37 -18.50 7.33
C GLY A 115 -5.87 -18.72 7.44
N TYR A 116 -5.17 -17.66 7.86
CA TYR A 116 -3.71 -17.67 7.98
C TYR A 116 -3.23 -18.51 9.18
N MET A 117 -1.98 -18.96 9.13
CA MET A 117 -1.30 -19.62 10.25
C MET A 117 -0.69 -18.58 11.20
N PHE A 118 -1.22 -18.45 12.42
CA PHE A 118 -0.80 -17.45 13.41
C PHE A 118 -0.54 -18.06 14.79
N PRO A 119 0.09 -17.32 15.74
CA PRO A 119 0.54 -17.89 17.01
C PRO A 119 -0.59 -17.93 18.07
N SER A 120 -1.59 -18.78 17.85
CA SER A 120 -2.83 -18.90 18.66
C SER A 120 -2.64 -19.09 20.17
N GLU A 121 -1.46 -19.53 20.61
CA GLU A 121 -1.13 -19.81 22.01
C GLU A 121 -0.20 -18.76 22.64
N LEU A 122 0.16 -17.71 21.91
CA LEU A 122 1.14 -16.73 22.37
C LEU A 122 0.60 -15.80 23.46
N ASN A 123 -0.67 -15.39 23.35
CA ASN A 123 -1.37 -14.60 24.36
C ASN A 123 -2.89 -14.67 24.15
N ASP A 124 -3.65 -14.04 25.06
CA ASP A 124 -5.12 -14.04 25.03
C ASP A 124 -5.71 -13.44 23.75
N GLN A 125 -5.05 -12.46 23.13
CA GLN A 125 -5.55 -11.85 21.89
C GLN A 125 -5.51 -12.86 20.73
N TRP A 126 -4.40 -13.57 20.58
CA TRP A 126 -4.28 -14.65 19.59
C TRP A 126 -5.22 -15.81 19.89
N HIS A 127 -5.43 -16.11 21.17
CA HIS A 127 -6.41 -17.10 21.59
C HIS A 127 -7.82 -16.70 21.16
N ASN A 128 -8.21 -15.44 21.38
CA ASN A 128 -9.51 -14.91 20.99
C ASN A 128 -9.74 -15.04 19.49
N TYR A 129 -8.75 -14.69 18.69
CA TYR A 129 -8.86 -14.80 17.24
C TYR A 129 -8.97 -16.27 16.79
N ALA A 130 -8.17 -17.18 17.37
CA ALA A 130 -8.27 -18.61 17.09
C ALA A 130 -9.64 -19.22 17.46
N GLN A 131 -10.17 -18.85 18.63
CA GLN A 131 -11.52 -19.30 19.03
C GLN A 131 -12.60 -18.72 18.12
N THR A 132 -12.44 -17.47 17.70
CA THR A 132 -13.35 -16.81 16.74
C THR A 132 -13.40 -17.60 15.43
N LEU A 133 -12.25 -17.90 14.82
CA LEU A 133 -12.21 -18.67 13.57
C LEU A 133 -12.82 -20.07 13.73
N ARG A 134 -12.55 -20.76 14.85
CA ARG A 134 -13.20 -22.05 15.15
C ARG A 134 -14.71 -21.94 15.30
N THR A 135 -15.18 -20.87 15.94
CA THR A 135 -16.60 -20.64 16.22
C THR A 135 -17.38 -20.29 14.95
N LEU A 136 -16.78 -19.49 14.06
CA LEU A 136 -17.42 -19.04 12.83
C LEU A 136 -17.22 -20.02 11.67
N GLY A 137 -16.14 -20.79 11.66
CA GLY A 137 -15.72 -21.62 10.53
C GLY A 137 -15.21 -20.76 9.37
N ASN A 138 -16.14 -20.15 8.63
CA ASN A 138 -15.85 -19.20 7.56
C ASN A 138 -16.46 -17.83 7.94
N PRO A 139 -15.66 -16.90 8.52
CA PRO A 139 -16.15 -15.61 8.98
C PRO A 139 -16.80 -14.78 7.88
N LEU A 140 -16.23 -14.76 6.66
CA LEU A 140 -16.83 -14.08 5.51
C LEU A 140 -18.24 -14.58 5.21
N ARG A 141 -18.47 -15.90 5.17
CA ARG A 141 -19.81 -16.46 4.92
C ARG A 141 -20.80 -16.07 6.01
N VAL A 142 -20.39 -16.13 7.28
CA VAL A 142 -21.25 -15.69 8.40
C VAL A 142 -21.60 -14.20 8.28
N ALA A 143 -20.63 -13.38 7.86
CA ALA A 143 -20.85 -11.96 7.63
C ALA A 143 -21.80 -11.71 6.45
N VAL A 144 -21.69 -12.48 5.35
CA VAL A 144 -22.61 -12.41 4.20
C VAL A 144 -24.04 -12.72 4.65
N GLU A 145 -24.24 -13.84 5.33
CA GLU A 145 -25.56 -14.27 5.82
C GLU A 145 -26.20 -13.21 6.73
N ALA A 146 -25.42 -12.66 7.66
CA ALA A 146 -25.87 -11.58 8.54
C ALA A 146 -26.19 -10.29 7.76
N ALA A 147 -25.31 -9.85 6.85
CA ALA A 147 -25.53 -8.64 6.06
C ALA A 147 -26.80 -8.74 5.20
N HIS A 148 -27.01 -9.87 4.53
CA HIS A 148 -28.22 -10.14 3.75
C HIS A 148 -29.47 -10.17 4.62
N GLY A 149 -29.39 -10.73 5.83
CA GLY A 149 -30.48 -10.71 6.82
C GLY A 149 -30.91 -9.29 7.23
N HIS A 150 -29.99 -8.32 7.16
CA HIS A 150 -30.24 -6.90 7.43
C HIS A 150 -30.37 -6.03 6.17
N GLU A 151 -30.61 -6.64 5.00
CA GLU A 151 -30.80 -5.97 3.71
C GLU A 151 -29.62 -5.05 3.32
N MET A 152 -28.40 -5.53 3.55
CA MET A 152 -27.15 -4.86 3.16
C MET A 152 -26.38 -5.70 2.13
N GLU A 153 -25.65 -5.02 1.25
CA GLU A 153 -24.66 -5.68 0.39
C GLU A 153 -23.39 -5.99 1.19
N LEU A 154 -22.72 -7.10 0.87
CA LEU A 154 -21.38 -7.40 1.38
C LEU A 154 -20.39 -7.68 0.26
N TYR A 155 -19.30 -6.92 0.25
CA TYR A 155 -18.16 -7.09 -0.65
C TYR A 155 -16.99 -7.71 0.12
N ALA A 156 -16.30 -8.69 -0.49
CA ALA A 156 -15.00 -9.11 0.03
C ALA A 156 -13.96 -8.04 -0.31
N TYR A 157 -13.23 -7.58 0.71
CA TYR A 157 -12.13 -6.63 0.59
C TYR A 157 -10.82 -7.39 0.48
N TYR A 158 -10.40 -7.61 -0.77
CA TYR A 158 -9.29 -8.49 -1.12
C TYR A 158 -8.00 -7.72 -1.39
N LYS A 159 -6.91 -8.17 -0.75
CA LYS A 159 -5.56 -7.64 -0.89
C LYS A 159 -4.65 -8.70 -1.51
N PRO A 160 -4.51 -8.80 -2.86
CA PRO A 160 -3.78 -9.91 -3.48
C PRO A 160 -2.33 -10.09 -2.99
N TYR A 161 -1.65 -8.98 -2.70
CA TYR A 161 -0.28 -9.01 -2.19
C TYR A 161 -0.18 -9.26 -0.67
N GLU A 162 -1.31 -9.25 0.07
CA GLU A 162 -1.33 -9.54 1.50
C GLU A 162 -1.55 -11.03 1.73
N THR A 163 -0.48 -11.77 2.00
CA THR A 163 -0.56 -13.17 2.45
C THR A 163 -0.29 -13.31 3.93
N GLY A 164 -0.46 -12.21 4.69
CA GLY A 164 -0.18 -12.17 6.11
C GLY A 164 0.41 -10.83 6.54
N PRO A 165 0.03 -10.30 7.71
CA PRO A 165 0.69 -9.12 8.26
C PRO A 165 2.20 -9.31 8.50
N GLY A 166 2.67 -10.56 8.56
CA GLY A 166 4.09 -10.89 8.68
C GLY A 166 4.65 -10.42 10.03
N ILE A 167 4.15 -10.98 11.13
CA ILE A 167 4.66 -10.63 12.46
C ILE A 167 6.07 -11.20 12.63
N TYR A 168 7.00 -10.34 13.02
CA TYR A 168 8.41 -10.66 13.16
C TYR A 168 8.73 -11.23 14.55
N LEU A 169 9.41 -12.38 14.57
CA LEU A 169 9.89 -13.07 15.76
C LEU A 169 11.40 -13.29 15.66
N PRO A 170 12.22 -12.80 16.59
CA PRO A 170 13.67 -12.94 16.51
C PRO A 170 14.14 -14.41 16.49
N ASP A 171 15.22 -14.71 15.78
CA ASP A 171 15.63 -16.09 15.44
C ASP A 171 15.80 -17.00 16.66
N GLY A 172 16.46 -16.51 17.71
CA GLY A 172 16.73 -17.26 18.94
C GLY A 172 15.61 -17.22 19.97
N SER A 173 14.53 -16.48 19.70
CA SER A 173 13.43 -16.33 20.64
C SER A 173 12.61 -17.63 20.78
N PRO A 174 12.05 -17.93 21.96
CA PRO A 174 11.11 -19.05 22.13
C PRO A 174 9.95 -19.00 21.15
N GLU A 175 9.44 -17.81 20.86
CA GLU A 175 8.34 -17.58 19.93
C GLU A 175 8.75 -17.89 18.49
N GLY A 176 9.94 -17.44 18.06
CA GLY A 176 10.45 -17.76 16.72
C GLY A 176 10.53 -19.27 16.49
N ARG A 177 10.97 -20.03 17.50
CA ARG A 177 11.01 -21.50 17.42
C ARG A 177 9.63 -22.16 17.44
N GLY A 178 8.69 -21.64 18.22
CA GLY A 178 7.35 -22.23 18.35
C GLY A 178 6.40 -21.86 17.20
N PHE A 179 6.53 -20.64 16.68
CA PHE A 179 5.53 -20.03 15.81
C PHE A 179 6.09 -19.47 14.49
N GLY A 180 7.40 -19.53 14.26
CA GLY A 180 8.00 -19.13 12.99
C GLY A 180 7.47 -19.97 11.82
N ARG A 181 7.25 -19.32 10.68
CA ARG A 181 6.72 -19.94 9.44
C ARG A 181 7.60 -19.66 8.23
N LEU A 182 8.00 -18.41 8.03
CA LEU A 182 8.90 -18.03 6.94
C LEU A 182 10.18 -17.42 7.49
N ARG A 183 11.31 -17.71 6.84
CA ARG A 183 12.60 -17.10 7.19
C ARG A 183 12.67 -15.66 6.72
N GLN A 184 13.20 -14.79 7.58
CA GLN A 184 13.61 -13.42 7.26
C GLN A 184 14.93 -13.13 7.98
N LYS A 185 15.72 -12.17 7.50
CA LYS A 185 16.96 -11.74 8.15
C LYS A 185 16.67 -11.34 9.59
N GLY A 186 17.39 -11.99 10.51
CA GLY A 186 17.25 -11.82 11.96
C GLY A 186 16.16 -12.65 12.62
N GLY A 187 15.34 -13.40 11.89
CA GLY A 187 14.26 -14.14 12.53
C GLY A 187 13.31 -14.88 11.63
N TRP A 188 12.06 -14.88 12.07
CA TRP A 188 10.97 -15.61 11.48
C TRP A 188 9.75 -14.71 11.35
N LEU A 189 9.01 -14.89 10.28
CA LEU A 189 7.68 -14.36 10.11
C LEU A 189 6.64 -15.38 10.57
N THR A 190 5.58 -14.90 11.20
CA THR A 190 4.37 -15.66 11.52
C THR A 190 3.14 -14.89 11.04
N TRP A 191 1.95 -15.47 11.22
CA TRP A 191 0.68 -14.95 10.70
C TRP A 191 0.70 -14.85 9.17
N MET A 192 0.89 -16.00 8.52
CA MET A 192 1.06 -16.14 7.07
C MET A 192 0.07 -17.15 6.50
N ASP A 193 -0.39 -16.90 5.29
CA ASP A 193 -1.21 -17.81 4.49
C ASP A 193 -0.46 -19.14 4.24
N PRO A 194 -1.12 -20.31 4.36
CA PRO A 194 -0.50 -21.59 4.04
C PRO A 194 0.17 -21.64 2.67
N PHE A 195 -0.41 -21.02 1.64
CA PHE A 195 0.14 -21.04 0.28
C PHE A 195 1.53 -20.42 0.22
N VAL A 196 1.76 -19.28 0.88
CA VAL A 196 3.08 -18.63 0.86
C VAL A 196 4.12 -19.39 1.70
N ILE A 197 3.66 -20.15 2.72
CA ILE A 197 4.52 -21.04 3.52
C ILE A 197 4.99 -22.22 2.68
N ASP A 198 4.09 -22.83 1.90
CA ASP A 198 4.39 -23.98 1.05
C ASP A 198 5.14 -23.59 -0.24
N HIS A 199 5.01 -22.32 -0.66
CA HIS A 199 5.62 -21.78 -1.88
C HIS A 199 6.43 -20.49 -1.64
N PRO A 200 7.45 -20.51 -0.75
CA PRO A 200 8.18 -19.31 -0.35
C PRO A 200 8.98 -18.68 -1.49
N ASN A 201 9.29 -19.45 -2.54
CA ASN A 201 10.01 -19.00 -3.73
C ASN A 201 9.15 -18.23 -4.74
N LEU A 202 7.81 -18.22 -4.59
CA LEU A 202 6.90 -17.45 -5.43
C LEU A 202 6.72 -16.01 -4.96
N ARG A 203 7.37 -15.63 -3.86
CA ARG A 203 7.39 -14.25 -3.38
C ARG A 203 8.18 -13.34 -4.32
N ILE A 204 7.93 -12.04 -4.21
CA ILE A 204 8.68 -11.02 -4.94
C ILE A 204 10.15 -11.09 -4.52
N ARG A 205 11.02 -11.38 -5.49
CA ARG A 205 12.46 -11.65 -5.29
C ARG A 205 13.30 -10.38 -5.40
N HIS A 206 14.34 -10.31 -4.59
CA HIS A 206 15.44 -9.35 -4.69
C HIS A 206 16.22 -9.57 -5.99
N LYS A 207 16.88 -8.53 -6.49
CA LYS A 207 17.81 -8.66 -7.62
C LYS A 207 18.96 -9.63 -7.27
N PRO A 208 19.35 -10.54 -8.16
CA PRO A 208 20.42 -11.48 -7.88
C PRO A 208 21.78 -10.76 -7.93
N ASP A 209 22.28 -10.35 -6.77
CA ASP A 209 23.59 -9.70 -6.59
C ASP A 209 24.28 -10.13 -5.28
N ASP A 210 25.51 -9.66 -5.09
CA ASP A 210 26.37 -10.00 -3.93
C ASP A 210 25.72 -9.67 -2.58
N SER A 211 24.69 -8.82 -2.54
CA SER A 211 24.03 -8.42 -1.29
C SER A 211 23.12 -9.50 -0.69
N ILE A 212 22.73 -10.50 -1.47
CA ILE A 212 21.93 -11.65 -1.01
C ILE A 212 22.75 -12.95 -0.92
N GLU A 213 24.02 -12.92 -1.31
CA GLU A 213 24.93 -14.05 -1.17
C GLU A 213 25.25 -14.36 0.31
N ASP A 214 25.80 -15.56 0.56
CA ASP A 214 26.26 -15.93 1.90
C ASP A 214 27.57 -15.19 2.24
N ILE A 215 27.41 -13.97 2.73
CA ILE A 215 28.49 -13.13 3.23
C ILE A 215 28.70 -13.29 4.76
N SER A 216 28.15 -14.36 5.37
CA SER A 216 28.24 -14.58 6.82
C SER A 216 29.67 -14.72 7.33
N THR A 217 30.61 -15.15 6.47
CA THR A 217 32.02 -15.32 6.82
C THR A 217 32.85 -14.04 6.71
N ILE A 218 32.30 -12.97 6.10
CA ILE A 218 33.05 -11.72 5.91
C ILE A 218 33.16 -11.00 7.27
N PRO A 219 34.38 -10.81 7.79
CA PRO A 219 34.62 -10.13 9.07
C PRO A 219 34.26 -8.64 8.98
N ILE A 220 33.69 -8.07 10.03
CA ILE A 220 33.64 -6.61 10.19
C ILE A 220 34.93 -6.19 10.89
N CYS A 221 35.77 -5.42 10.20
CA CYS A 221 37.06 -4.93 10.67
C CYS A 221 37.03 -3.45 11.06
N ALA A 222 36.05 -2.70 10.53
CA ALA A 222 35.75 -1.35 10.97
C ALA A 222 34.24 -1.05 10.91
N ILE A 223 33.80 -0.12 11.75
CA ILE A 223 32.44 0.43 11.76
C ILE A 223 32.54 1.95 11.65
N LYS A 224 31.84 2.55 10.69
CA LYS A 224 31.64 4.01 10.65
C LYS A 224 30.26 4.34 11.18
N LEU A 225 30.22 5.25 12.15
CA LEU A 225 29.00 5.88 12.63
C LEU A 225 28.94 7.30 12.05
N VAL A 226 27.87 7.63 11.34
CA VAL A 226 27.74 8.88 10.59
C VAL A 226 26.62 9.72 11.20
N LYS A 227 26.96 10.92 11.66
CA LYS A 227 26.03 11.94 12.14
C LYS A 227 25.47 12.74 10.98
N SER A 228 24.25 13.27 11.11
CA SER A 228 23.61 14.09 10.06
C SER A 228 24.29 15.42 9.76
N ASP A 229 25.20 15.88 10.63
CA ASP A 229 25.91 17.16 10.53
C ASP A 229 27.32 17.06 11.15
N ASP A 230 28.08 18.16 11.12
CA ASP A 230 29.45 18.26 11.62
C ASP A 230 29.56 18.86 13.04
N ALA A 231 28.46 19.16 13.73
CA ALA A 231 28.54 19.68 15.10
C ALA A 231 29.18 18.64 16.02
N THR A 232 29.91 19.11 17.04
CA THR A 232 30.54 18.24 18.05
C THR A 232 29.51 17.31 18.69
N THR A 233 29.95 16.12 19.08
CA THR A 233 29.10 15.14 19.78
C THR A 233 29.63 14.86 21.17
N ARG A 234 28.74 14.53 22.10
CA ARG A 234 29.11 14.04 23.44
C ARG A 234 29.65 12.60 23.45
N ILE A 235 29.49 11.83 22.37
CA ILE A 235 29.98 10.46 22.28
C ILE A 235 31.53 10.47 22.33
N THR A 236 32.10 9.69 23.24
CA THR A 236 33.54 9.39 23.30
C THR A 236 33.78 7.88 23.23
N LYS A 237 35.05 7.44 23.17
CA LYS A 237 35.41 6.02 23.15
C LYS A 237 34.81 5.27 24.35
N GLU A 238 34.83 5.89 25.53
CA GLU A 238 34.37 5.30 26.79
C GLU A 238 32.84 5.11 26.83
N HIS A 239 32.10 5.91 26.05
CA HIS A 239 30.65 5.80 25.97
C HIS A 239 30.20 4.69 25.02
N LEU A 240 30.98 4.37 23.99
CA LEU A 240 30.61 3.44 22.93
C LEU A 240 30.66 1.98 23.41
N GLN A 241 29.62 1.23 23.07
CA GLN A 241 29.49 -0.18 23.40
C GLN A 241 29.17 -0.97 22.13
N ILE A 242 29.93 -2.05 21.91
CA ILE A 242 29.66 -3.03 20.86
C ILE A 242 29.00 -4.25 21.52
N TRP A 243 27.89 -4.68 20.95
CA TRP A 243 27.13 -5.85 21.37
C TRP A 243 26.99 -6.80 20.19
N SER A 244 26.81 -8.08 20.47
CA SER A 244 26.53 -9.07 19.42
C SER A 244 25.51 -10.12 19.87
N SER A 245 24.94 -10.80 18.89
CA SER A 245 24.14 -12.01 19.12
C SER A 245 24.41 -12.99 17.99
N GLN A 246 24.33 -14.29 18.30
CA GLN A 246 24.32 -15.36 17.30
C GLN A 246 22.94 -15.54 16.67
N PHE A 247 21.87 -15.16 17.37
CA PHE A 247 20.49 -15.51 17.00
C PHE A 247 19.52 -14.32 17.11
N ASN A 248 20.00 -13.09 17.01
CA ASN A 248 19.18 -11.88 17.23
C ASN A 248 18.33 -11.98 18.52
N TYR A 249 18.89 -12.58 19.56
CA TYR A 249 18.18 -12.80 20.83
C TYR A 249 19.17 -12.60 21.97
N ARG A 250 18.79 -11.76 22.94
CA ARG A 250 19.57 -11.45 24.15
C ARG A 250 21.03 -11.17 23.83
N TYR A 251 21.25 -10.05 23.16
CA TYR A 251 22.58 -9.59 22.77
C TYR A 251 23.48 -9.48 24.00
N GLN A 252 24.77 -9.74 23.79
CA GLN A 252 25.81 -9.67 24.80
C GLN A 252 26.81 -8.59 24.44
N GLN A 253 27.21 -7.80 25.44
CA GLN A 253 28.23 -6.81 25.26
C GLN A 253 29.57 -7.50 24.99
N LEU A 254 30.24 -7.11 23.91
CA LEU A 254 31.56 -7.59 23.58
C LEU A 254 32.61 -6.79 24.35
N LYS A 255 33.49 -7.51 25.06
CA LYS A 255 34.68 -6.93 25.69
C LYS A 255 35.83 -6.89 24.69
N VAL A 256 35.69 -6.04 23.69
CA VAL A 256 36.67 -5.84 22.63
C VAL A 256 37.27 -4.44 22.75
N ASP A 257 38.60 -4.34 22.65
CA ASP A 257 39.25 -3.03 22.52
C ASP A 257 39.18 -2.56 21.07
N PHE A 258 39.14 -1.25 20.87
CA PHE A 258 39.06 -0.64 19.55
C PHE A 258 39.68 0.75 19.54
N THR A 259 40.17 1.16 18.39
CA THR A 259 40.56 2.53 18.13
C THR A 259 39.34 3.33 17.70
N LEU A 260 39.20 4.54 18.24
CA LEU A 260 38.21 5.51 17.80
C LEU A 260 38.91 6.65 17.06
N GLN A 261 38.55 6.86 15.81
CA GLN A 261 38.98 8.01 15.02
C GLN A 261 37.78 8.87 14.65
N GLU A 262 37.90 10.17 14.86
CA GLU A 262 36.90 11.16 14.48
C GLU A 262 37.35 11.92 13.23
N SER A 263 36.41 12.19 12.32
CA SER A 263 36.65 13.03 11.14
C SER A 263 35.39 13.80 10.75
N VAL A 264 35.56 14.84 9.94
CA VAL A 264 34.46 15.52 9.23
C VAL A 264 34.70 15.35 7.74
N GLN A 265 33.69 14.87 7.04
CA GLN A 265 33.75 14.59 5.59
C GLN A 265 32.49 15.12 4.92
N PRO A 266 32.52 15.43 3.61
CA PRO A 266 31.28 15.72 2.88
C PRO A 266 30.37 14.50 2.81
N SER A 267 29.07 14.68 3.02
CA SER A 267 28.08 13.62 2.81
C SER A 267 28.10 13.16 1.35
N LEU A 268 28.22 11.85 1.13
CA LEU A 268 28.29 11.28 -0.22
C LEU A 268 26.94 11.33 -0.96
N GLN A 269 25.84 11.46 -0.22
CA GLN A 269 24.49 11.44 -0.76
C GLN A 269 23.53 12.37 -0.01
N GLU A 270 22.38 12.63 -0.62
CA GLU A 270 21.26 13.24 0.06
C GLU A 270 20.59 12.19 0.95
N VAL A 271 20.39 12.52 2.22
CA VAL A 271 19.72 11.65 3.20
C VAL A 271 18.34 12.21 3.50
N ARG A 272 17.32 11.36 3.33
CA ARG A 272 15.93 11.66 3.69
C ARG A 272 15.37 10.57 4.57
N ASP A 273 14.63 10.97 5.59
CA ASP A 273 13.93 10.05 6.46
C ASP A 273 12.81 9.28 5.71
N ILE A 274 12.14 8.40 6.45
CA ILE A 274 11.02 7.61 5.96
C ILE A 274 9.85 8.45 5.43
N ASN A 275 9.67 9.69 5.92
CA ASN A 275 8.63 10.61 5.48
C ASN A 275 9.09 11.50 4.31
N GLY A 276 10.35 11.42 3.90
CA GLY A 276 10.93 12.27 2.85
C GLY A 276 11.52 13.59 3.36
N VAL A 277 11.55 13.80 4.67
CA VAL A 277 12.17 14.98 5.29
C VAL A 277 13.66 14.92 5.04
N LEU A 278 14.21 16.01 4.49
CA LEU A 278 15.64 16.17 4.25
C LEU A 278 16.38 16.23 5.59
N ILE A 279 17.31 15.30 5.81
CA ILE A 279 18.16 15.21 7.00
C ILE A 279 19.53 15.82 6.72
N THR A 280 20.15 15.46 5.59
CA THR A 280 21.49 15.93 5.19
C THR A 280 21.53 16.08 3.67
N LYS A 281 22.08 17.18 3.13
CA LYS A 281 22.27 17.31 1.68
C LYS A 281 23.57 16.63 1.26
N LYS A 282 23.61 16.19 0.01
CA LYS A 282 24.88 15.75 -0.60
C LYS A 282 25.90 16.90 -0.55
N GLY A 283 27.09 16.60 -0.05
CA GLY A 283 28.19 17.56 0.10
C GLY A 283 28.20 18.35 1.40
N ASP A 284 27.12 18.34 2.19
CA ASP A 284 27.13 18.96 3.53
C ASP A 284 28.16 18.26 4.43
N PRO A 285 28.87 18.99 5.31
CA PRO A 285 29.84 18.38 6.20
C PRO A 285 29.12 17.51 7.24
N VAL A 286 29.59 16.26 7.40
CA VAL A 286 29.09 15.28 8.37
C VAL A 286 30.22 14.76 9.24
N ARG A 287 29.92 14.55 10.52
CA ARG A 287 30.86 13.97 11.48
C ARG A 287 30.79 12.44 11.42
N ILE A 288 31.96 11.81 11.37
CA ILE A 288 32.11 10.36 11.30
C ILE A 288 32.99 9.88 12.45
N LEU A 289 32.47 8.91 13.21
CA LEU A 289 33.21 8.14 14.22
C LEU A 289 33.56 6.78 13.62
N THR A 290 34.85 6.50 13.43
CA THR A 290 35.34 5.23 12.91
C THR A 290 35.90 4.38 14.05
N LEU A 291 35.26 3.25 14.31
CA LEU A 291 35.72 2.24 15.26
C LEU A 291 36.46 1.15 14.47
N SER A 292 37.66 0.77 14.91
CA SER A 292 38.51 -0.21 14.21
C SER A 292 39.44 -0.96 15.18
N GLY A 293 40.22 -1.91 14.69
CA GLY A 293 41.15 -2.68 15.52
C GLY A 293 40.54 -3.95 16.13
N PHE A 294 39.35 -4.34 15.65
CA PHE A 294 38.69 -5.60 15.97
C PHE A 294 38.47 -6.44 14.72
N ARG A 295 38.02 -7.67 14.93
CA ARG A 295 37.53 -8.55 13.88
C ARG A 295 36.26 -9.24 14.40
N LEU A 296 35.09 -8.78 13.95
CA LEU A 296 33.80 -9.31 14.40
C LEU A 296 33.22 -10.26 13.35
N THR A 297 32.78 -11.43 13.78
CA THR A 297 32.24 -12.49 12.89
C THR A 297 30.82 -12.90 13.25
N GLU A 298 30.29 -12.42 14.37
CA GLU A 298 28.94 -12.71 14.81
C GLU A 298 27.91 -12.13 13.82
N PRO A 299 26.83 -12.85 13.52
CA PRO A 299 25.88 -12.48 12.46
C PRO A 299 25.13 -11.17 12.75
N TYR A 300 24.91 -10.85 14.02
CA TYR A 300 24.22 -9.65 14.45
C TYR A 300 25.14 -8.79 15.33
N ILE A 301 25.45 -7.59 14.88
CA ILE A 301 26.25 -6.60 15.61
C ILE A 301 25.36 -5.42 15.96
N LEU A 302 25.51 -4.89 17.17
CA LEU A 302 24.81 -3.70 17.64
C LEU A 302 25.82 -2.71 18.22
N VAL A 303 25.61 -1.43 17.94
CA VAL A 303 26.32 -0.33 18.58
C VAL A 303 25.32 0.49 19.36
N THR A 304 25.71 0.85 20.58
CA THR A 304 24.93 1.69 21.49
C THR A 304 25.87 2.47 22.42
N THR A 305 25.31 3.27 23.32
CA THR A 305 26.07 4.11 24.25
C THR A 305 25.75 3.79 25.71
N SER A 306 26.60 4.24 26.64
CA SER A 306 26.35 4.13 28.08
C SER A 306 25.50 5.26 28.65
N PHE A 307 24.94 6.15 27.83
CA PHE A 307 24.15 7.29 28.31
C PHE A 307 22.84 6.83 28.96
N THR A 308 22.53 7.42 30.12
CA THR A 308 21.27 7.21 30.86
C THR A 308 20.38 8.44 30.87
N ASP A 309 20.91 9.60 30.47
CA ASP A 309 20.22 10.89 30.46
C ASP A 309 20.83 11.87 29.42
N GLY A 310 20.35 13.12 29.46
CA GLY A 310 20.81 14.20 28.60
C GLY A 310 20.13 14.22 27.22
N LYS A 311 20.19 15.39 26.57
CA LYS A 311 19.64 15.58 25.23
C LYS A 311 20.55 14.90 24.19
N PRO A 312 20.03 14.01 23.35
CA PRO A 312 20.83 13.37 22.32
C PRO A 312 21.27 14.38 21.25
N ASP A 313 22.46 14.17 20.68
CA ASP A 313 23.01 14.98 19.60
C ASP A 313 23.44 14.17 18.36
N PHE A 314 23.60 12.85 18.44
CA PHE A 314 24.11 12.03 17.34
C PHE A 314 22.96 11.39 16.54
N GLY A 315 22.29 12.20 15.72
CA GLY A 315 21.15 11.79 14.91
C GLY A 315 21.50 11.45 13.47
N ASN A 316 20.85 10.43 12.90
CA ASN A 316 20.78 10.16 11.45
C ASN A 316 19.67 9.12 11.16
N THR A 317 19.38 8.81 9.90
CA THR A 317 18.54 7.65 9.56
C THR A 317 19.32 6.35 9.83
N GLY A 318 18.66 5.27 10.27
CA GLY A 318 19.34 4.01 10.58
C GLY A 318 20.23 3.47 9.44
N THR A 319 19.71 3.47 8.21
CA THR A 319 20.39 3.06 6.97
C THR A 319 21.56 3.96 6.57
N ASN A 320 21.68 5.15 7.16
CA ASN A 320 22.81 6.07 6.92
C ASN A 320 23.63 6.36 8.18
N LEU A 321 23.24 5.82 9.34
CA LEU A 321 23.94 6.01 10.60
C LEU A 321 25.12 5.04 10.73
N PHE A 322 25.01 3.81 10.21
CA PHE A 322 25.99 2.75 10.41
C PHE A 322 26.48 2.20 9.07
N VAL A 323 27.81 2.06 8.94
CA VAL A 323 28.45 1.35 7.82
C VAL A 323 29.42 0.31 8.38
N ALA A 324 29.24 -0.96 8.01
CA ALA A 324 30.19 -2.04 8.30
C ALA A 324 31.20 -2.16 7.17
N LEU A 325 32.48 -2.28 7.52
CA LEU A 325 33.58 -2.40 6.56
C LEU A 325 34.39 -3.67 6.82
N ASP A 326 34.80 -4.32 5.75
CA ASP A 326 35.66 -5.50 5.78
C ASP A 326 37.15 -5.15 5.97
N GLU A 327 38.03 -6.14 5.81
CA GLU A 327 39.50 -5.94 5.91
C GLU A 327 40.11 -5.14 4.76
N ASN A 328 39.42 -5.05 3.62
CA ASN A 328 39.80 -4.23 2.47
C ASN A 328 39.19 -2.82 2.52
N ASN A 329 38.46 -2.50 3.60
CA ASN A 329 37.72 -1.26 3.78
C ASN A 329 36.58 -1.09 2.75
N GLU A 330 36.05 -2.21 2.26
CA GLU A 330 34.85 -2.30 1.42
C GLU A 330 33.60 -2.42 2.29
N GLU A 331 32.49 -1.81 1.85
CA GLU A 331 31.22 -1.86 2.58
C GLU A 331 30.59 -3.25 2.50
N ILE A 332 30.26 -3.81 3.65
CA ILE A 332 29.56 -5.09 3.76
C ILE A 332 28.05 -4.82 3.63
N PRO A 333 27.37 -5.37 2.61
CA PRO A 333 25.92 -5.24 2.49
C PRO A 333 25.21 -5.81 3.71
N GLY A 334 24.12 -5.15 4.13
CA GLY A 334 23.31 -5.66 5.22
C GLY A 334 22.03 -4.88 5.43
N VAL A 335 21.32 -5.25 6.48
CA VAL A 335 20.06 -4.66 6.91
C VAL A 335 20.17 -4.15 8.34
N PHE A 336 19.31 -3.19 8.69
CA PHE A 336 19.43 -2.45 9.93
C PHE A 336 18.21 -2.62 10.83
N ALA A 337 18.45 -2.58 12.14
CA ALA A 337 17.39 -2.46 13.14
C ALA A 337 17.63 -1.24 14.02
N THR A 338 16.62 -0.40 14.12
CA THR A 338 16.66 0.90 14.83
C THR A 338 15.94 0.87 16.17
N GLY A 339 15.44 -0.30 16.57
CA GLY A 339 14.56 -0.47 17.73
C GLY A 339 13.08 -0.14 17.47
N GLY A 340 12.75 0.30 16.26
CA GLY A 340 11.38 0.44 15.77
C GLY A 340 10.85 -0.83 15.09
N GLY A 341 9.54 -0.86 14.84
CA GLY A 341 8.86 -1.92 14.10
C GLY A 341 7.39 -1.57 13.90
N VAL A 342 6.74 -2.19 12.91
CA VAL A 342 5.28 -2.05 12.69
C VAL A 342 4.53 -2.85 13.76
N TRP A 343 4.91 -4.11 13.90
CA TRP A 343 4.33 -5.06 14.84
C TRP A 343 5.29 -5.30 15.98
N GLU A 344 4.74 -5.60 17.17
CA GLU A 344 5.53 -5.98 18.36
C GLU A 344 6.61 -4.94 18.76
N ALA A 345 6.44 -3.66 18.38
CA ALA A 345 7.35 -2.58 18.74
C ALA A 345 7.50 -2.42 20.27
N ASN A 346 6.45 -2.79 21.01
CA ASN A 346 6.42 -2.83 22.46
C ASN A 346 7.13 -4.06 23.07
N ARG A 347 7.66 -4.99 22.27
CA ARG A 347 8.44 -6.15 22.72
C ARG A 347 9.93 -6.04 22.38
N VAL A 348 10.27 -5.27 21.36
CA VAL A 348 11.66 -4.99 20.94
C VAL A 348 12.52 -4.71 22.17
N ASP A 349 13.61 -5.44 22.35
CA ASP A 349 14.55 -5.24 23.45
C ASP A 349 15.79 -6.07 23.15
N PHE A 350 16.91 -5.45 22.79
CA PHE A 350 18.11 -6.20 22.45
C PHE A 350 18.66 -7.02 23.63
N ARG A 351 18.35 -6.66 24.88
CA ARG A 351 18.89 -7.36 26.07
C ARG A 351 18.05 -8.57 26.45
N ASN A 352 16.73 -8.47 26.36
CA ASN A 352 15.82 -9.51 26.88
C ASN A 352 15.05 -10.28 25.80
N TRP A 353 14.92 -9.68 24.61
CA TRP A 353 14.26 -10.27 23.45
C TRP A 353 15.15 -10.14 22.23
N GLY A 354 14.72 -9.48 21.16
CA GLY A 354 15.53 -9.23 19.96
C GLY A 354 15.13 -7.93 19.27
N LEU A 355 15.64 -7.78 18.04
CA LEU A 355 15.41 -6.61 17.20
C LEU A 355 14.69 -7.02 15.91
N ILE A 356 14.07 -6.04 15.24
CA ILE A 356 13.32 -6.25 14.00
C ILE A 356 14.14 -5.65 12.85
N PHE A 357 14.52 -6.48 11.89
CA PHE A 357 15.35 -6.09 10.74
C PHE A 357 14.53 -6.04 9.45
N ASP A 358 14.85 -5.06 8.59
CA ASP A 358 14.32 -4.94 7.22
C ASP A 358 12.79 -4.93 7.14
N THR A 359 12.16 -4.10 7.96
CA THR A 359 10.70 -3.86 7.92
C THR A 359 10.36 -2.43 7.51
N GLY A 360 11.30 -1.71 6.89
CA GLY A 360 11.08 -0.35 6.36
C GLY A 360 11.34 0.81 7.31
N PHE A 361 11.70 0.52 8.57
CA PHE A 361 11.95 1.52 9.61
C PHE A 361 13.43 1.86 9.78
N GLY A 362 14.32 1.24 9.00
CA GLY A 362 15.73 1.62 8.91
C GLY A 362 15.91 3.03 8.37
N ARG A 363 14.91 3.62 7.69
CA ARG A 363 14.93 5.02 7.26
C ARG A 363 14.40 6.02 8.27
N SER A 364 13.93 5.57 9.44
CA SER A 364 13.50 6.48 10.50
C SER A 364 14.68 7.24 11.08
N LEU A 365 14.48 8.52 11.41
CA LEU A 365 15.45 9.30 12.17
C LEU A 365 15.58 8.71 13.58
N ILE A 366 16.80 8.38 13.96
CA ILE A 366 17.15 7.92 15.31
C ILE A 366 18.34 8.68 15.85
N TYR A 367 18.53 8.58 17.17
CA TYR A 367 19.69 9.14 17.85
C TYR A 367 20.45 8.03 18.57
N LEU A 368 21.73 7.85 18.25
CA LEU A 368 22.55 6.77 18.81
C LEU A 368 22.84 6.98 20.31
N ASP A 369 22.92 8.24 20.73
CA ASP A 369 23.22 8.62 22.10
C ASP A 369 21.97 8.90 22.94
N GLU A 370 20.77 8.51 22.49
CA GLU A 370 19.57 8.55 23.34
C GLU A 370 19.70 7.54 24.51
N PRO A 371 19.17 7.83 25.71
CA PRO A 371 19.16 6.87 26.81
C PRO A 371 18.57 5.51 26.42
N ASN A 372 19.36 4.45 26.58
CA ASN A 372 19.04 3.12 26.05
C ASN A 372 18.50 2.12 27.09
N THR A 373 18.07 2.58 28.28
CA THR A 373 17.71 1.72 29.41
C THR A 373 16.64 0.68 29.06
N SER A 374 15.73 1.01 28.13
CA SER A 374 14.67 0.09 27.67
C SER A 374 15.14 -0.98 26.68
N GLY A 375 16.36 -0.89 26.15
CA GLY A 375 16.83 -1.76 25.07
C GLY A 375 16.18 -1.49 23.70
N ARG A 376 15.48 -0.36 23.53
CA ARG A 376 14.74 0.00 22.30
C ARG A 376 15.23 1.24 21.58
N ARG A 377 15.97 2.09 22.28
CA ARG A 377 16.39 3.41 21.81
C ARG A 377 17.89 3.56 22.04
N GLY A 378 18.50 4.57 21.43
CA GLY A 378 19.94 4.78 21.57
C GLY A 378 20.78 3.67 20.94
N LEU A 379 20.29 3.02 19.89
CA LEU A 379 20.95 1.87 19.30
C LEU A 379 20.85 1.88 17.78
N ILE A 380 21.78 1.18 17.16
CA ILE A 380 21.69 0.71 15.78
C ILE A 380 22.26 -0.71 15.73
N ALA A 381 21.55 -1.62 15.07
CA ALA A 381 22.05 -2.96 14.81
C ALA A 381 22.14 -3.23 13.31
N PHE A 382 23.07 -4.11 12.97
CA PHE A 382 23.43 -4.53 11.63
C PHE A 382 23.38 -6.06 11.54
N ALA A 383 22.75 -6.57 10.49
CA ALA A 383 22.80 -7.96 10.08
C ALA A 383 23.35 -8.06 8.65
N ARG A 384 24.28 -8.97 8.42
CA ARG A 384 24.91 -9.16 7.10
C ARG A 384 23.92 -9.71 6.06
N GLY A 385 24.04 -9.17 4.85
CA GLY A 385 23.23 -9.51 3.70
C GLY A 385 21.78 -9.02 3.81
N ARG A 386 21.07 -9.15 2.69
CA ARG A 386 19.67 -8.74 2.53
C ARG A 386 18.74 -9.94 2.45
N ASN A 387 17.44 -9.69 2.54
CA ASN A 387 16.45 -10.73 2.29
C ASN A 387 16.39 -11.04 0.79
N GLU A 388 16.37 -12.33 0.44
CA GLU A 388 16.20 -12.73 -0.96
C GLU A 388 14.76 -12.47 -1.46
N TYR A 389 13.78 -12.47 -0.57
CA TYR A 389 12.36 -12.28 -0.91
C TYR A 389 11.73 -11.25 0.03
N LEU A 390 10.75 -10.50 -0.48
CA LEU A 390 9.85 -9.72 0.38
C LEU A 390 9.12 -10.62 1.38
N PRO A 391 8.65 -10.08 2.53
CA PRO A 391 8.06 -10.86 3.62
C PRO A 391 7.00 -11.89 3.18
N GLY A 392 5.87 -11.42 2.65
CA GLY A 392 4.75 -12.25 2.20
C GLY A 392 4.28 -11.99 0.78
N ALA A 393 4.75 -10.91 0.15
CA ALA A 393 4.16 -10.46 -1.10
C ALA A 393 4.49 -11.43 -2.25
N LEU A 394 3.46 -12.03 -2.83
CA LEU A 394 3.58 -12.95 -3.98
C LEU A 394 3.84 -12.17 -5.27
N CYS A 395 4.59 -12.78 -6.19
CA CYS A 395 4.91 -12.18 -7.47
C CYS A 395 3.80 -12.44 -8.51
N GLU A 396 3.16 -11.37 -8.95
CA GLU A 396 2.05 -11.37 -9.92
C GLU A 396 2.41 -11.93 -11.30
N THR A 397 3.70 -12.09 -11.60
CA THR A 397 4.16 -12.63 -12.88
C THR A 397 4.26 -14.15 -12.90
N GLU A 398 4.19 -14.79 -11.73
CA GLU A 398 4.20 -16.24 -11.57
C GLU A 398 2.79 -16.81 -11.84
N PRO A 399 2.61 -17.76 -12.78
CA PRO A 399 1.29 -18.31 -13.10
C PRO A 399 0.58 -18.92 -11.89
N GLN A 400 1.32 -19.65 -11.03
CA GLN A 400 0.77 -20.28 -9.83
C GLN A 400 0.21 -19.25 -8.82
N VAL A 401 0.77 -18.04 -8.80
CA VAL A 401 0.27 -16.95 -7.96
C VAL A 401 -1.04 -16.41 -8.51
N CYS A 402 -1.16 -16.25 -9.85
CA CYS A 402 -2.42 -15.87 -10.47
C CYS A 402 -3.52 -16.93 -10.23
N ASP A 403 -3.18 -18.22 -10.35
CA ASP A 403 -4.12 -19.31 -10.07
C ASP A 403 -4.61 -19.29 -8.62
N PHE A 404 -3.70 -19.09 -7.66
CA PHE A 404 -4.02 -18.93 -6.25
C PHE A 404 -4.91 -17.70 -5.99
N TRP A 405 -4.60 -16.55 -6.60
CA TRP A 405 -5.43 -15.36 -6.41
C TRP A 405 -6.83 -15.53 -7.00
N LEU A 406 -6.97 -16.26 -8.11
CA LEU A 406 -8.27 -16.61 -8.67
C LEU A 406 -9.03 -17.62 -7.80
N SER A 407 -8.34 -18.57 -7.16
CA SER A 407 -8.98 -19.47 -6.20
C SER A 407 -9.49 -18.74 -4.95
N CYS A 408 -8.75 -17.75 -4.44
CA CYS A 408 -9.24 -16.88 -3.36
C CYS A 408 -10.51 -16.13 -3.76
N ILE A 409 -10.61 -15.64 -5.00
CA ILE A 409 -11.83 -14.99 -5.50
C ILE A 409 -12.98 -16.01 -5.58
N GLN A 410 -12.70 -17.25 -6.00
CA GLN A 410 -13.70 -18.32 -6.00
C GLN A 410 -14.22 -18.60 -4.59
N GLU A 411 -13.36 -18.64 -3.58
CA GLU A 411 -13.76 -18.79 -2.18
C GLU A 411 -14.68 -17.66 -1.70
N MET A 412 -14.41 -16.42 -2.12
CA MET A 412 -15.30 -15.28 -1.82
C MET A 412 -16.66 -15.43 -2.50
N LEU A 413 -16.68 -15.88 -3.77
CA LEU A 413 -17.92 -16.16 -4.50
C LEU A 413 -18.73 -17.27 -3.82
N ASP A 414 -18.08 -18.34 -3.38
CA ASP A 414 -18.69 -19.47 -2.68
C ASP A 414 -19.25 -19.05 -1.31
N ALA A 415 -18.67 -18.03 -0.67
CA ALA A 415 -19.21 -17.43 0.55
C ALA A 415 -20.46 -16.56 0.31
N GLY A 416 -20.77 -16.23 -0.95
CA GLY A 416 -22.02 -15.54 -1.34
C GLY A 416 -21.92 -14.02 -1.46
N VAL A 417 -20.71 -13.45 -1.55
CA VAL A 417 -20.52 -11.98 -1.64
C VAL A 417 -21.25 -11.35 -2.83
N ASP A 418 -21.58 -10.07 -2.70
CA ASP A 418 -22.20 -9.25 -3.76
C ASP A 418 -21.15 -8.70 -4.75
N GLY A 419 -19.90 -8.64 -4.31
CA GLY A 419 -18.76 -8.34 -5.18
C GLY A 419 -17.43 -8.37 -4.43
N VAL A 420 -16.38 -7.92 -5.11
CA VAL A 420 -15.01 -7.92 -4.57
C VAL A 420 -14.36 -6.55 -4.79
N ASP A 421 -13.81 -6.00 -3.71
CA ASP A 421 -12.98 -4.80 -3.71
C ASP A 421 -11.50 -5.22 -3.76
N PHE A 422 -10.76 -4.75 -4.76
CA PHE A 422 -9.32 -4.98 -4.88
C PHE A 422 -8.54 -3.82 -4.25
N ARG A 423 -7.61 -4.13 -3.34
CA ARG A 423 -6.66 -3.19 -2.74
C ARG A 423 -5.24 -3.72 -2.88
N ILE A 424 -4.33 -2.91 -3.42
CA ILE A 424 -2.93 -3.32 -3.59
C ILE A 424 -2.13 -3.08 -2.31
N GLU A 425 -2.48 -2.03 -1.56
CA GLU A 425 -1.82 -1.67 -0.31
C GLU A 425 -1.89 -2.81 0.71
N ASN A 426 -0.75 -3.22 1.28
CA ASN A 426 -0.60 -4.40 2.13
C ASN A 426 0.57 -4.24 3.13
N HIS A 427 0.73 -5.18 4.06
CA HIS A 427 1.83 -5.22 5.03
C HIS A 427 2.95 -6.18 4.64
N SER A 428 2.66 -7.10 3.73
CA SER A 428 3.56 -8.13 3.20
C SER A 428 4.76 -7.61 2.37
N THR A 429 4.87 -6.29 2.13
CA THR A 429 5.92 -5.63 1.33
C THR A 429 6.93 -4.81 2.12
N HIS A 430 6.84 -4.77 3.46
CA HIS A 430 7.71 -3.95 4.30
C HIS A 430 9.21 -4.31 4.13
N THR A 431 10.01 -3.35 3.66
CA THR A 431 11.48 -3.45 3.53
C THR A 431 12.11 -2.05 3.47
N ASP A 432 13.38 -1.92 3.87
CA ASP A 432 14.17 -0.70 3.68
C ASP A 432 14.68 -0.53 2.24
N TYR A 433 14.71 -1.62 1.45
CA TYR A 433 15.35 -1.71 0.13
C TYR A 433 14.37 -1.99 -1.00
N PHE A 434 13.19 -1.35 -0.96
CA PHE A 434 12.08 -1.64 -1.88
C PHE A 434 12.50 -1.61 -3.38
N GLU A 435 13.44 -0.75 -3.80
CA GLU A 435 13.90 -0.67 -5.20
C GLU A 435 14.70 -1.90 -5.67
N ASP A 436 15.13 -2.76 -4.76
CA ASP A 436 15.92 -3.94 -5.08
C ASP A 436 15.06 -5.19 -5.28
N TYR A 437 13.73 -5.10 -5.16
CA TYR A 437 12.81 -6.23 -5.32
C TYR A 437 11.97 -6.16 -6.62
N GLY A 438 11.47 -7.30 -7.09
CA GLY A 438 10.74 -7.41 -8.35
C GLY A 438 11.55 -8.06 -9.48
N TYR A 439 12.54 -8.89 -9.14
CA TYR A 439 13.49 -9.46 -10.09
C TYR A 439 13.35 -10.99 -10.22
N ASN A 440 12.15 -11.53 -10.03
CA ASN A 440 11.86 -12.95 -10.25
C ASN A 440 12.33 -13.43 -11.63
N ASP A 441 12.74 -14.69 -11.73
CA ASP A 441 13.35 -15.25 -12.94
C ASP A 441 12.42 -15.16 -14.16
N VAL A 442 11.10 -15.33 -13.95
CA VAL A 442 10.09 -15.17 -15.00
C VAL A 442 10.04 -13.74 -15.56
N ILE A 443 10.34 -12.74 -14.73
CA ILE A 443 10.41 -11.33 -15.15
C ILE A 443 11.67 -11.12 -15.96
N GLN A 444 12.82 -11.59 -15.48
CA GLN A 444 14.10 -11.47 -16.18
C GLN A 444 14.04 -12.12 -17.56
N LYS A 445 13.39 -13.28 -17.66
CA LYS A 445 13.13 -13.95 -18.93
C LYS A 445 12.29 -13.09 -19.88
N LYS A 446 11.15 -12.57 -19.44
CA LYS A 446 10.27 -11.70 -20.24
C LYS A 446 10.98 -10.41 -20.69
N CYS A 447 11.74 -9.78 -19.79
CA CYS A 447 12.58 -8.62 -20.09
C CYS A 447 13.63 -8.96 -21.17
N SER A 448 14.28 -10.11 -21.06
CA SER A 448 15.26 -10.58 -22.05
C SER A 448 14.63 -10.82 -23.42
N GLU A 449 13.41 -11.39 -23.47
CA GLU A 449 12.63 -11.56 -24.70
C GLU A 449 12.27 -10.21 -25.37
N LEU A 450 12.13 -9.15 -24.58
CA LEU A 450 11.92 -7.77 -25.06
C LEU A 450 13.24 -7.04 -25.41
N GLY A 451 14.39 -7.66 -25.16
CA GLY A 451 15.71 -7.07 -25.38
C GLY A 451 16.08 -5.94 -24.42
N LYS A 452 15.40 -5.83 -23.26
CA LYS A 452 15.62 -4.77 -22.27
C LYS A 452 15.45 -5.29 -20.85
N THR A 453 16.38 -4.98 -19.95
CA THR A 453 16.38 -5.42 -18.54
C THR A 453 16.46 -4.25 -17.56
N ASP A 454 16.14 -3.05 -18.01
CA ASP A 454 16.09 -1.87 -17.16
C ASP A 454 14.86 -1.88 -16.24
N ARG A 455 14.89 -1.06 -15.19
CA ARG A 455 13.86 -0.99 -14.16
C ARG A 455 12.48 -0.60 -14.71
N GLU A 456 12.41 0.22 -15.74
CA GLU A 456 11.14 0.62 -16.37
C GLU A 456 10.51 -0.58 -17.09
N THR A 457 11.32 -1.34 -17.84
CA THR A 457 10.86 -2.58 -18.49
C THR A 457 10.39 -3.60 -17.47
N ILE A 458 11.12 -3.79 -16.35
CA ILE A 458 10.69 -4.66 -15.23
C ILE A 458 9.32 -4.21 -14.70
N ALA A 459 9.18 -2.91 -14.39
CA ALA A 459 7.94 -2.37 -13.86
C ALA A 459 6.76 -2.55 -14.81
N GLN A 460 6.99 -2.42 -16.12
CA GLN A 460 5.98 -2.64 -17.14
C GLN A 460 5.56 -4.11 -17.24
N VAL A 461 6.51 -5.06 -17.31
CA VAL A 461 6.23 -6.51 -17.37
C VAL A 461 5.37 -6.95 -16.18
N ARG A 462 5.73 -6.47 -14.99
CA ARG A 462 5.00 -6.72 -13.73
C ARG A 462 3.61 -6.10 -13.76
N GLY A 463 3.50 -4.85 -14.20
CA GLY A 463 2.24 -4.13 -14.34
C GLY A 463 1.26 -4.77 -15.31
N ASP A 464 1.76 -5.26 -16.44
CA ASP A 464 0.98 -5.98 -17.45
C ASP A 464 0.45 -7.32 -16.91
N ALA A 465 1.27 -8.04 -16.13
CA ALA A 465 0.83 -9.28 -15.50
C ALA A 465 -0.27 -9.05 -14.47
N TYR A 466 -0.14 -8.04 -13.59
CA TYR A 466 -1.20 -7.68 -12.65
C TYR A 466 -2.48 -7.24 -13.38
N THR A 467 -2.36 -6.45 -14.45
CA THR A 467 -3.51 -6.05 -15.28
C THR A 467 -4.18 -7.26 -15.92
N ASN A 468 -3.40 -8.25 -16.37
CA ASN A 468 -3.95 -9.49 -16.91
C ASN A 468 -4.67 -10.34 -15.85
N PHE A 469 -4.17 -10.37 -14.62
CA PHE A 469 -4.89 -10.94 -13.48
C PHE A 469 -6.23 -10.22 -13.26
N LEU A 470 -6.26 -8.88 -13.26
CA LEU A 470 -7.52 -8.13 -13.11
C LEU A 470 -8.53 -8.45 -14.22
N ARG A 471 -8.10 -8.68 -15.47
CA ARG A 471 -9.00 -9.14 -16.55
C ARG A 471 -9.63 -10.49 -16.24
N GLN A 472 -8.84 -11.45 -15.76
CA GLN A 472 -9.33 -12.77 -15.40
C GLN A 472 -10.29 -12.70 -14.21
N ALA A 473 -9.94 -11.91 -13.18
CA ALA A 473 -10.81 -11.65 -12.04
C ALA A 473 -12.13 -11.00 -12.46
N LYS A 474 -12.09 -9.97 -13.32
CA LYS A 474 -13.28 -9.31 -13.85
C LYS A 474 -14.18 -10.29 -14.61
N HIS A 475 -13.60 -11.14 -15.46
CA HIS A 475 -14.36 -12.16 -16.17
C HIS A 475 -15.01 -13.16 -15.20
N LEU A 476 -14.26 -13.67 -14.22
CA LEU A 476 -14.77 -14.59 -13.21
C LEU A 476 -15.95 -13.98 -12.43
N LEU A 477 -15.80 -12.76 -11.93
CA LEU A 477 -16.85 -12.06 -11.19
C LEU A 477 -18.09 -11.79 -12.07
N ALA A 478 -17.89 -11.27 -13.28
CA ALA A 478 -19.00 -10.97 -14.19
C ALA A 478 -19.76 -12.22 -14.62
N SER A 479 -19.08 -13.35 -14.83
CA SER A 479 -19.72 -14.63 -15.16
C SER A 479 -20.60 -15.17 -14.03
N ASN A 480 -20.37 -14.72 -12.79
CA ASN A 480 -21.17 -15.02 -11.61
C ASN A 480 -22.15 -13.90 -11.24
N GLY A 481 -22.32 -12.89 -12.11
CA GLY A 481 -23.21 -11.75 -11.86
C GLY A 481 -22.74 -10.85 -10.71
N LYS A 482 -21.45 -10.89 -10.35
CA LYS A 482 -20.86 -10.11 -9.26
C LYS A 482 -20.06 -8.93 -9.79
N ARG A 483 -19.89 -7.93 -8.92
CA ARG A 483 -19.22 -6.67 -9.27
C ARG A 483 -17.77 -6.64 -8.78
N MET A 484 -16.95 -5.92 -9.53
CA MET A 484 -15.55 -5.68 -9.22
C MET A 484 -15.34 -4.19 -8.91
N ARG A 485 -14.74 -3.89 -7.76
CA ARG A 485 -14.34 -2.53 -7.38
C ARG A 485 -12.83 -2.47 -7.20
N ILE A 486 -12.21 -1.35 -7.53
CA ILE A 486 -10.76 -1.18 -7.36
C ILE A 486 -10.49 0.06 -6.51
N ASN A 487 -9.58 -0.09 -5.54
CA ASN A 487 -9.05 1.04 -4.78
C ASN A 487 -8.09 1.82 -5.67
N LEU A 488 -8.51 3.02 -6.05
CA LEU A 488 -7.71 4.02 -6.74
C LEU A 488 -6.92 4.81 -5.68
N ASN A 489 -5.74 4.30 -5.34
CA ASN A 489 -4.86 4.86 -4.32
C ASN A 489 -4.18 6.14 -4.81
N ILE A 490 -4.76 7.30 -4.48
CA ILE A 490 -4.30 8.64 -4.93
C ILE A 490 -2.84 8.90 -4.51
N ASP A 491 -2.46 8.40 -3.34
CA ASP A 491 -1.12 8.58 -2.79
C ASP A 491 -0.05 7.69 -3.46
N TRP A 492 -0.45 6.63 -4.19
CA TRP A 492 0.48 5.68 -4.80
C TRP A 492 0.54 5.76 -6.32
N PHE A 493 -0.60 5.90 -7.01
CA PHE A 493 -0.68 5.89 -8.48
C PHE A 493 -0.22 7.20 -9.15
N ARG A 494 0.70 7.91 -8.50
CA ARG A 494 1.32 9.15 -8.97
C ARG A 494 2.80 8.91 -9.27
N SER A 495 3.44 9.83 -9.98
CA SER A 495 4.87 9.72 -10.32
C SER A 495 5.79 9.88 -9.11
N ASP A 496 5.29 10.50 -8.04
CA ASP A 496 6.03 10.92 -6.85
C ASP A 496 5.31 10.50 -5.55
N PRO A 497 5.10 9.19 -5.31
CA PRO A 497 4.38 8.74 -4.12
C PRO A 497 5.13 9.18 -2.84
N PRO A 498 4.42 9.58 -1.75
CA PRO A 498 5.07 9.95 -0.50
C PRO A 498 5.99 8.81 -0.03
N PRO A 499 7.25 9.09 0.38
CA PRO A 499 8.24 8.03 0.61
C PRO A 499 7.80 6.93 1.59
N VAL A 500 7.08 7.29 2.65
CA VAL A 500 6.57 6.34 3.66
C VAL A 500 5.61 5.31 3.07
N ARG A 501 4.94 5.63 1.96
CA ARG A 501 3.99 4.73 1.31
C ARG A 501 4.68 3.56 0.64
N ARG A 502 5.95 3.67 0.28
CA ARG A 502 6.70 2.59 -0.39
C ARG A 502 6.81 1.31 0.41
N LEU A 503 6.56 1.37 1.72
CA LEU A 503 6.52 0.20 2.59
C LEU A 503 5.28 -0.66 2.30
N ALA A 504 4.16 -0.02 1.99
CA ALA A 504 2.85 -0.68 1.91
C ALA A 504 2.48 -1.14 0.49
N TYR A 505 3.39 -1.03 -0.48
CA TYR A 505 3.15 -1.45 -1.85
C TYR A 505 4.39 -2.17 -2.39
N PRO A 506 4.22 -3.14 -3.29
CA PRO A 506 5.37 -3.69 -4.00
C PRO A 506 5.94 -2.57 -4.89
N ALA A 507 7.24 -2.37 -4.82
CA ALA A 507 7.96 -1.43 -5.69
C ALA A 507 8.25 -2.07 -7.06
N ASN A 508 8.83 -1.29 -7.98
CA ASN A 508 9.19 -1.71 -9.34
C ASN A 508 8.03 -2.36 -10.11
N ILE A 509 6.84 -1.77 -10.04
CA ILE A 509 5.65 -2.20 -10.78
C ILE A 509 4.89 -0.97 -11.25
N HIS A 510 4.44 -0.99 -12.52
CA HIS A 510 3.62 0.07 -13.09
C HIS A 510 2.13 -0.28 -13.00
N TYR A 511 1.40 0.42 -12.13
CA TYR A 511 -0.04 0.28 -12.02
C TYR A 511 -0.76 1.22 -12.99
N ASP A 512 -1.13 0.69 -14.15
CA ASP A 512 -1.85 1.46 -15.18
C ASP A 512 -3.34 1.56 -14.88
N TRP A 513 -3.66 2.31 -13.81
CA TRP A 513 -5.04 2.53 -13.37
C TRP A 513 -5.92 3.12 -14.46
N LYS A 514 -5.35 3.92 -15.36
CA LYS A 514 -6.12 4.54 -16.45
C LYS A 514 -6.53 3.46 -17.46
N ARG A 515 -5.64 2.55 -17.82
CA ARG A 515 -5.99 1.40 -18.65
C ARG A 515 -7.07 0.53 -18.02
N TRP A 516 -7.07 0.35 -16.71
CA TRP A 516 -8.13 -0.41 -16.03
C TRP A 516 -9.50 0.26 -16.19
N VAL A 517 -9.56 1.59 -16.10
CA VAL A 517 -10.77 2.39 -16.39
C VAL A 517 -11.15 2.30 -17.87
N ASP A 518 -10.19 2.46 -18.78
CA ASP A 518 -10.43 2.49 -20.21
C ASP A 518 -10.96 1.14 -20.76
N GLU A 519 -10.43 0.03 -20.23
CA GLU A 519 -10.82 -1.35 -20.56
C GLU A 519 -12.08 -1.83 -19.80
N GLY A 520 -12.60 -1.06 -18.85
CA GLY A 520 -13.80 -1.44 -18.07
C GLY A 520 -13.56 -2.56 -17.07
N LEU A 521 -12.37 -2.61 -16.46
CA LEU A 521 -12.00 -3.65 -15.47
C LEU A 521 -12.63 -3.45 -14.09
N LEU A 522 -13.23 -2.29 -13.83
CA LEU A 522 -13.92 -1.97 -12.59
C LEU A 522 -15.34 -1.48 -12.87
N ASP A 523 -16.29 -1.97 -12.05
CA ASP A 523 -17.68 -1.53 -12.06
C ASP A 523 -17.93 -0.33 -11.14
N GLU A 524 -17.06 -0.12 -10.15
CA GLU A 524 -16.99 1.08 -9.30
C GLU A 524 -15.53 1.35 -8.90
N GLY A 525 -15.19 2.62 -8.67
CA GLY A 525 -13.89 3.01 -8.12
C GLY A 525 -13.99 3.43 -6.65
N ILE A 526 -12.94 3.14 -5.88
CA ILE A 526 -12.80 3.61 -4.50
C ILE A 526 -11.61 4.56 -4.43
N LEU A 527 -11.85 5.86 -4.30
CA LEU A 527 -10.77 6.81 -4.06
C LEU A 527 -10.26 6.64 -2.62
N ARG A 528 -9.01 6.22 -2.50
CA ARG A 528 -8.36 5.96 -1.22
C ARG A 528 -7.11 6.84 -1.06
N LEU A 529 -6.92 7.34 0.15
CA LEU A 529 -5.75 8.08 0.57
C LEU A 529 -5.41 7.75 2.02
N PHE A 530 -4.12 7.61 2.32
CA PHE A 530 -3.63 7.43 3.69
C PHE A 530 -2.88 8.67 4.16
N GLN A 531 -1.77 9.01 3.50
CA GLN A 531 -0.82 10.03 3.98
C GLN A 531 -1.14 11.45 3.52
N LEU A 532 -1.90 11.59 2.42
CA LEU A 532 -2.22 12.91 1.88
C LEU A 532 -3.30 13.61 2.72
N PRO A 533 -3.29 14.95 2.80
CA PRO A 533 -4.41 15.70 3.37
C PRO A 533 -5.72 15.38 2.66
N PHE A 534 -6.85 15.44 3.38
CA PHE A 534 -8.15 15.09 2.81
C PHE A 534 -8.53 15.94 1.59
N ASP A 535 -8.15 17.21 1.60
CA ASP A 535 -8.39 18.16 0.52
C ASP A 535 -7.84 17.72 -0.84
N THR A 536 -6.82 16.87 -0.86
CA THR A 536 -6.25 16.24 -2.07
C THR A 536 -7.31 15.54 -2.91
N VAL A 537 -8.35 14.95 -2.30
CA VAL A 537 -9.46 14.32 -3.06
C VAL A 537 -10.11 15.31 -4.04
N PHE A 538 -10.11 16.60 -3.72
CA PHE A 538 -10.83 17.63 -4.46
C PHE A 538 -9.93 18.51 -5.33
N ASN A 539 -8.68 18.73 -4.93
CA ASN A 539 -7.80 19.72 -5.54
C ASN A 539 -6.50 19.16 -6.14
N ASP A 540 -6.23 17.87 -6.01
CA ASP A 540 -5.05 17.24 -6.59
C ASP A 540 -5.29 16.84 -8.06
N SER A 541 -4.26 16.99 -8.90
CA SER A 541 -4.35 16.70 -10.33
C SER A 541 -4.49 15.21 -10.65
N VAL A 542 -3.94 14.31 -9.81
CA VAL A 542 -4.08 12.86 -9.96
C VAL A 542 -5.49 12.46 -9.58
N ALA A 543 -6.00 12.95 -8.45
CA ALA A 543 -7.38 12.71 -8.02
C ALA A 543 -8.38 13.22 -9.09
N THR A 544 -8.18 14.44 -9.58
CA THR A 544 -9.03 15.03 -10.64
C THR A 544 -9.05 14.18 -11.90
N ARG A 545 -7.88 13.70 -12.37
CA ARG A 545 -7.82 12.83 -13.55
C ARG A 545 -8.51 11.49 -13.34
N MET A 546 -8.38 10.89 -12.16
CA MET A 546 -9.08 9.65 -11.81
C MET A 546 -10.60 9.86 -11.83
N ILE A 547 -11.08 10.96 -11.23
CA ILE A 547 -12.49 11.32 -11.18
C ILE A 547 -13.04 11.49 -12.59
N VAL A 548 -12.42 12.35 -13.40
CA VAL A 548 -12.85 12.61 -14.79
C VAL A 548 -12.85 11.33 -15.62
N SER A 549 -11.81 10.50 -15.52
CA SER A 549 -11.74 9.25 -16.28
C SER A 549 -12.88 8.28 -15.92
N CYS A 550 -13.25 8.23 -14.63
CA CYS A 550 -14.37 7.40 -14.19
C CYS A 550 -15.73 7.99 -14.63
N GLU A 551 -15.92 9.31 -14.51
CA GLU A 551 -17.13 10.01 -14.97
C GLU A 551 -17.37 9.81 -16.47
N GLU A 552 -16.32 9.95 -17.30
CA GLU A 552 -16.37 9.72 -18.75
C GLU A 552 -16.80 8.29 -19.12
N LYS A 553 -16.56 7.33 -18.22
CA LYS A 553 -16.93 5.92 -18.38
C LYS A 553 -18.21 5.54 -17.62
N GLY A 554 -18.83 6.48 -16.90
CA GLY A 554 -19.99 6.22 -16.06
C GLY A 554 -19.71 5.31 -14.86
N ILE A 555 -18.46 5.27 -14.39
CA ILE A 555 -18.04 4.45 -13.25
C ILE A 555 -18.27 5.26 -11.95
N PRO A 556 -19.13 4.79 -11.04
CA PRO A 556 -19.40 5.48 -9.77
C PRO A 556 -18.18 5.45 -8.84
N LEU A 557 -18.06 6.49 -8.01
CA LEU A 557 -16.91 6.68 -7.11
C LEU A 557 -17.31 6.76 -5.65
N THR A 558 -16.62 6.00 -4.80
CA THR A 558 -16.76 6.03 -3.34
C THR A 558 -15.48 6.58 -2.71
N VAL A 559 -15.58 7.42 -1.67
CA VAL A 559 -14.42 7.91 -0.92
C VAL A 559 -14.16 7.02 0.30
N ASN A 560 -12.92 6.58 0.50
CA ASN A 560 -12.48 5.79 1.64
C ASN A 560 -11.52 6.60 2.52
N ARG A 561 -11.87 6.79 3.80
CA ARG A 561 -11.12 7.62 4.75
C ARG A 561 -11.12 7.00 6.15
N TYR A 562 -9.96 7.00 6.81
CA TYR A 562 -9.86 6.63 8.23
C TYR A 562 -10.65 7.59 9.12
N VAL A 563 -11.38 7.03 10.09
CA VAL A 563 -12.10 7.80 11.11
C VAL A 563 -11.12 8.74 11.83
N ASN A 564 -11.51 10.00 11.94
CA ASN A 564 -10.71 11.05 12.58
C ASN A 564 -11.63 12.11 13.22
N PRO A 565 -11.11 13.11 13.94
CA PRO A 565 -11.96 14.13 14.58
C PRO A 565 -12.75 15.04 13.61
N ASN A 566 -12.24 15.27 12.39
CA ASN A 566 -12.87 16.15 11.38
C ASN A 566 -13.84 15.42 10.45
N TYR A 567 -14.05 14.12 10.68
CA TYR A 567 -14.79 13.22 9.81
C TYR A 567 -16.20 13.70 9.42
N PRO A 568 -16.99 14.35 10.29
CA PRO A 568 -18.27 14.94 9.92
C PRO A 568 -18.20 15.99 8.80
N GLU A 569 -17.19 16.87 8.85
CA GLU A 569 -17.03 17.93 7.86
C GLU A 569 -16.48 17.36 6.54
N GLU A 570 -15.59 16.37 6.64
CA GLU A 570 -15.12 15.60 5.49
C GLU A 570 -16.30 14.89 4.77
N PHE A 571 -17.20 14.25 5.52
CA PHE A 571 -18.42 13.63 4.99
C PHE A 571 -19.36 14.64 4.32
N LYS A 572 -19.67 15.77 4.98
CA LYS A 572 -20.52 16.84 4.41
C LYS A 572 -19.93 17.38 3.10
N ARG A 573 -18.61 17.50 3.02
CA ARG A 573 -17.93 17.97 1.81
C ARG A 573 -18.11 16.98 0.67
N VAL A 574 -17.90 15.69 0.90
CA VAL A 574 -18.15 14.63 -0.10
C VAL A 574 -19.61 14.63 -0.55
N GLN A 575 -20.55 14.73 0.40
CA GLN A 575 -21.98 14.77 0.11
C GLN A 575 -22.39 15.95 -0.77
N ARG A 576 -21.82 17.15 -0.54
CA ARG A 576 -22.13 18.38 -1.30
C ARG A 576 -21.51 18.42 -2.68
N ASP A 577 -20.37 17.75 -2.87
CA ASP A 577 -19.59 17.78 -4.11
C ASP A 577 -20.37 17.17 -5.29
N GLY A 578 -21.11 16.09 -5.04
CA GLY A 578 -22.03 15.49 -6.01
C GLY A 578 -21.38 14.59 -7.06
N ARG A 579 -20.04 14.52 -7.13
CA ARG A 579 -19.32 13.56 -8.00
C ARG A 579 -19.17 12.17 -7.37
N PHE A 580 -19.42 12.04 -6.07
CA PHE A 580 -19.25 10.80 -5.32
C PHE A 580 -20.58 10.12 -5.04
N ASN A 581 -20.60 8.79 -5.17
CA ASN A 581 -21.74 7.93 -4.93
C ASN A 581 -21.71 7.26 -3.55
N GLY A 582 -20.57 7.29 -2.86
CA GLY A 582 -20.49 6.73 -1.51
C GLY A 582 -19.36 7.27 -0.63
N PHE A 583 -19.44 6.92 0.65
CA PHE A 583 -18.43 7.22 1.66
C PHE A 583 -18.26 6.01 2.60
N ILE A 584 -17.02 5.50 2.73
CA ILE A 584 -16.68 4.34 3.57
C ILE A 584 -16.18 4.79 4.94
N LEU A 585 -16.83 4.29 5.99
CA LEU A 585 -16.40 4.35 7.38
C LEU A 585 -15.24 3.36 7.62
N TYR A 586 -14.00 3.83 7.66
CA TYR A 586 -12.81 2.98 7.84
C TYR A 586 -12.20 3.14 9.26
N GLU A 587 -12.09 2.11 10.08
CA GLU A 587 -12.72 0.78 10.01
C GLU A 587 -13.49 0.51 11.30
N THR A 588 -14.33 -0.54 11.32
CA THR A 588 -15.24 -0.84 12.44
C THR A 588 -14.55 -0.89 13.79
N ALA A 589 -13.35 -1.45 13.86
CA ALA A 589 -12.54 -1.49 15.08
C ALA A 589 -12.27 -0.11 15.71
N ALA A 590 -12.37 0.98 14.95
CA ALA A 590 -12.19 2.36 15.42
C ALA A 590 -13.48 3.01 15.95
N PHE A 591 -14.66 2.49 15.62
CA PHE A 591 -15.94 3.13 15.99
C PHE A 591 -17.02 2.19 16.55
N LEU A 592 -16.86 0.87 16.48
CA LEU A 592 -17.72 -0.12 17.12
C LEU A 592 -17.03 -0.82 18.30
N ARG A 593 -17.84 -1.33 19.23
CA ARG A 593 -17.42 -2.19 20.35
C ARG A 593 -18.47 -3.27 20.58
N PHE A 594 -18.01 -4.40 21.10
CA PHE A 594 -18.86 -5.48 21.55
C PHE A 594 -19.05 -5.43 23.07
N ASP A 595 -20.23 -5.78 23.55
CA ASP A 595 -20.48 -5.99 24.97
C ASP A 595 -20.37 -7.47 25.37
N ASN A 596 -20.47 -7.78 26.66
CA ASN A 596 -20.35 -9.16 27.16
C ASN A 596 -21.60 -10.02 26.93
N GLN A 597 -22.66 -9.46 26.34
CA GLN A 597 -23.96 -10.11 26.13
C GLN A 597 -24.23 -10.48 24.67
N GLY A 598 -23.25 -10.32 23.77
CA GLY A 598 -23.45 -10.57 22.34
C GLY A 598 -23.83 -9.31 21.54
N GLY A 599 -23.94 -8.14 22.18
CA GLY A 599 -24.34 -6.89 21.54
C GLY A 599 -23.18 -6.13 20.92
N CYS A 600 -23.52 -5.18 20.04
CA CYS A 600 -22.58 -4.26 19.38
C CYS A 600 -23.10 -2.82 19.48
N PHE A 601 -22.22 -1.88 19.85
CA PHE A 601 -22.58 -0.47 20.00
C PHE A 601 -21.55 0.47 19.37
N LEU A 602 -22.03 1.66 19.00
CA LEU A 602 -21.23 2.77 18.47
C LEU A 602 -20.58 3.54 19.62
N HIS A 603 -19.29 3.82 19.54
CA HIS A 603 -18.54 4.53 20.58
C HIS A 603 -17.76 5.75 20.08
N SER A 604 -17.91 6.12 18.80
CA SER A 604 -17.24 7.30 18.21
C SER A 604 -18.25 8.41 17.95
N ASP A 605 -18.05 9.56 18.62
CA ASP A 605 -18.89 10.76 18.45
C ASP A 605 -18.84 11.29 17.01
N ALA A 606 -17.65 11.26 16.39
CA ALA A 606 -17.46 11.69 15.01
C ALA A 606 -18.31 10.86 14.04
N VAL A 607 -18.35 9.54 14.23
CA VAL A 607 -19.17 8.64 13.39
C VAL A 607 -20.66 8.77 13.73
N ALA A 608 -21.02 8.96 15.00
CA ALA A 608 -22.41 9.22 15.40
C ALA A 608 -22.96 10.47 14.73
N GLU A 609 -22.14 11.51 14.63
CA GLU A 609 -22.48 12.72 13.89
C GLU A 609 -22.69 12.42 12.39
N VAL A 610 -21.77 11.71 11.73
CA VAL A 610 -21.97 11.28 10.32
C VAL A 610 -23.30 10.55 10.12
N CYS A 611 -23.64 9.61 11.01
CA CYS A 611 -24.91 8.86 10.95
C CYS A 611 -26.12 9.80 11.09
N ARG A 612 -26.03 10.80 11.97
CA ARG A 612 -27.11 11.79 12.16
C ARG A 612 -27.29 12.65 10.90
N ILE A 613 -26.19 13.09 10.27
CA ILE A 613 -26.24 13.86 9.01
C ILE A 613 -26.87 13.01 7.89
N MET A 614 -26.46 11.74 7.77
CA MET A 614 -27.00 10.80 6.77
C MET A 614 -28.51 10.57 6.91
N LYS A 615 -29.02 10.54 8.15
CA LYS A 615 -30.46 10.41 8.45
C LYS A 615 -31.25 11.71 8.22
N ALA A 616 -30.62 12.87 8.38
CA ALA A 616 -31.26 14.17 8.20
C ALA A 616 -31.43 14.59 6.73
N CYS A 617 -30.70 13.95 5.80
CA CYS A 617 -30.81 14.16 4.35
C CYS A 617 -31.46 12.93 3.70
N PRO A 618 -32.81 12.79 3.73
CA PRO A 618 -33.52 11.68 3.10
C PRO A 618 -33.36 11.65 1.58
#